data_AF-A0A946MNC5-F1
#
_entry.id   AF-A0A946MNC5-F1
#
_cell.length_a   1.000
_cell.length_b   1.000
_cell.length_c   1.000
_cell.angle_alpha   90.00
_cell.angle_beta   90.00
_cell.angle_gamma   90.00
#
_symmetry.space_group_name_H-M   'P 1'
#
loop_
_entity.id
_entity.type
_entity.pdbx_description
1 polymer ?
#
loop_
_entity_poly.entity_id
_entity_poly.type
_entity_poly.pdbx_seq_one_letter_code
_entity_poly.pdbx_strand_id
1 'polypeptide(L)'
;MSSGTTAWLGSMWGSSSSDIFAVGEEGTIMHYNGTSWSAISSGTTAWLGSMWGSSSSDIFAVGEEGTIMHYNGTSWSAMSSGTTESLWGVWGSSSHDVFAVGEEGTILHLSE
;
A
#
# COMPACT_ATOMS: atom_id res chain seq x y z
N MET A 1 -20.57 7.90 6.68
CA MET A 1 -20.08 6.60 7.18
C MET A 1 -18.67 6.80 7.71
N SER A 2 -18.33 6.23 8.86
CA SER A 2 -16.95 6.22 9.38
C SER A 2 -16.20 5.00 8.85
N SER A 3 -14.87 5.10 8.73
CA SER A 3 -14.00 3.98 8.32
C SER A 3 -14.01 2.84 9.35
N GLY A 4 -14.28 3.14 10.63
CA GLY A 4 -14.22 2.18 11.72
C GLY A 4 -12.83 2.02 12.35
N THR A 5 -11.84 2.80 11.89
CA THR A 5 -10.51 2.92 12.53
C THR A 5 -10.31 4.32 13.11
N THR A 6 -9.48 4.41 14.16
CA THR A 6 -8.96 5.67 14.72
C THR A 6 -7.52 5.96 14.30
N ALA A 7 -6.87 5.03 13.60
CA ALA A 7 -5.52 5.18 13.09
C ALA A 7 -5.45 6.34 12.09
N TRP A 8 -4.32 7.04 12.06
CA TRP A 8 -4.08 8.01 10.99
C TRP A 8 -3.91 7.28 9.65
N LEU A 9 -4.57 7.78 8.60
CA LEU A 9 -4.51 7.25 7.24
C LEU A 9 -3.72 8.21 6.35
N GLY A 10 -2.70 7.69 5.66
CA GLY A 10 -1.74 8.48 4.89
C GLY A 10 -2.02 8.54 3.39
N SER A 11 -2.61 7.49 2.82
CA SER A 11 -2.85 7.40 1.38
C SER A 11 -4.07 6.55 1.03
N MET A 12 -4.57 6.73 -0.19
CA MET A 12 -5.68 5.98 -0.75
C MET A 12 -5.50 5.77 -2.26
N TRP A 13 -5.94 4.61 -2.72
CA TRP A 13 -5.97 4.24 -4.13
C TRP A 13 -7.28 3.50 -4.43
N GLY A 14 -7.82 3.62 -5.64
CA GLY A 14 -9.02 2.88 -6.00
C GLY A 14 -9.14 2.62 -7.50
N SER A 15 -9.69 1.45 -7.84
CA SER A 15 -9.94 1.06 -9.23
C SER A 15 -11.32 1.55 -9.73
N SER A 16 -12.23 1.85 -8.81
CA SER A 16 -13.58 2.33 -9.09
C SER A 16 -14.18 3.06 -7.89
N SER A 17 -15.38 3.62 -8.05
CA SER A 17 -16.14 4.24 -6.93
C SER A 17 -16.55 3.25 -5.83
N SER A 18 -16.44 1.94 -6.10
CA SER A 18 -16.83 0.86 -5.18
C SER A 18 -15.68 -0.07 -4.82
N ASP A 19 -14.44 0.33 -5.13
CA ASP A 19 -13.26 -0.45 -4.84
C ASP A 19 -12.10 0.50 -4.53
N ILE A 20 -11.98 0.84 -3.26
CA ILE A 20 -11.01 1.82 -2.74
C ILE A 20 -10.29 1.22 -1.55
N PHE A 21 -8.98 1.37 -1.52
CA PHE A 21 -8.11 1.01 -0.43
C PHE A 21 -7.55 2.27 0.24
N ALA A 22 -7.37 2.21 1.55
CA ALA A 22 -6.66 3.22 2.32
C ALA A 22 -5.66 2.56 3.26
N VAL A 23 -4.48 3.18 3.42
CA VAL A 23 -3.40 2.71 4.29
C VAL A 23 -3.07 3.73 5.37
N GLY A 24 -2.48 3.27 6.48
CA GLY A 24 -2.12 4.14 7.58
C GLY A 24 -1.23 3.50 8.64
N GLU A 25 -1.28 4.09 9.83
CA GLU A 25 -0.50 3.69 11.02
C GLU A 25 -0.75 2.24 11.41
N GLU A 26 0.24 1.64 12.08
CA GLU A 26 0.18 0.27 12.61
C GLU A 26 -0.15 -0.78 11.53
N GLY A 27 0.26 -0.52 10.28
CA GLY A 27 -0.05 -1.37 9.13
C GLY A 27 -1.53 -1.43 8.79
N THR A 28 -2.32 -0.43 9.20
CA THR A 28 -3.76 -0.36 8.93
C THR A 28 -4.02 -0.36 7.42
N ILE A 29 -4.86 -1.29 6.96
CA ILE A 29 -5.42 -1.29 5.60
C ILE A 29 -6.94 -1.39 5.69
N MET A 30 -7.61 -0.45 5.04
CA MET A 30 -9.07 -0.39 4.95
C MET A 30 -9.49 -0.57 3.49
N HIS A 31 -10.52 -1.36 3.25
CA HIS A 31 -11.11 -1.57 1.93
C HIS A 31 -12.57 -1.14 1.91
N TYR A 32 -12.95 -0.36 0.92
CA TYR A 32 -14.31 0.07 0.65
C TYR A 32 -14.88 -0.70 -0.53
N ASN A 33 -15.97 -1.43 -0.28
CA ASN A 33 -16.64 -2.26 -1.28
C ASN A 33 -17.82 -1.55 -1.99
N GLY A 34 -17.88 -0.21 -1.93
CA GLY A 34 -19.01 0.57 -2.46
C GLY A 34 -20.17 0.76 -1.48
N THR A 35 -20.16 0.06 -0.35
CA THR A 35 -21.19 0.20 0.69
C THR A 35 -20.61 0.43 2.07
N SER A 36 -19.52 -0.25 2.42
CA SER A 36 -18.89 -0.21 3.74
C SER A 36 -17.38 -0.28 3.66
N TRP A 37 -16.71 0.29 4.66
CA TRP A 37 -15.29 0.05 4.92
C TRP A 37 -15.11 -1.18 5.80
N SER A 38 -14.10 -2.00 5.52
CA SER A 38 -13.67 -3.12 6.34
C SER A 38 -12.14 -3.19 6.41
N ALA A 39 -11.60 -3.55 7.58
CA ALA A 39 -10.17 -3.76 7.74
C ALA A 39 -9.73 -5.05 7.02
N ILE A 40 -8.57 -5.01 6.39
CA ILE A 40 -7.89 -6.17 5.81
C ILE A 40 -6.52 -6.30 6.48
N SER A 41 -6.13 -7.52 6.82
CA SER A 41 -4.79 -7.77 7.38
C SER A 41 -3.72 -7.42 6.35
N SER A 42 -2.79 -6.54 6.72
CA SER A 42 -1.59 -6.25 5.94
C SER A 42 -0.50 -7.29 6.16
N GLY A 43 -0.36 -7.82 7.38
CA GLY A 43 0.77 -8.69 7.74
C GLY A 43 2.02 -7.91 8.19
N THR A 44 1.90 -6.59 8.39
CA THR A 44 2.93 -5.72 8.97
C THR A 44 2.31 -4.80 10.02
N THR A 45 3.14 -4.25 10.90
CA THR A 45 2.77 -3.17 11.83
C THR A 45 3.45 -1.85 11.47
N ALA A 46 4.30 -1.83 10.43
CA ALA A 46 4.94 -0.60 9.98
C ALA A 46 3.91 0.40 9.45
N TRP A 47 4.18 1.70 9.60
CA TRP A 47 3.34 2.71 8.97
C TRP A 47 3.40 2.58 7.43
N LEU A 48 2.24 2.54 6.78
CA LEU A 48 2.11 2.52 5.33
C LEU A 48 1.65 3.89 4.84
N GLY A 49 2.52 4.58 4.11
CA GLY A 49 2.36 6.00 3.76
C GLY A 49 1.98 6.29 2.32
N SER A 50 2.18 5.36 1.39
CA SER A 50 1.87 5.56 -0.03
C SER A 50 1.33 4.29 -0.68
N MET A 51 0.51 4.46 -1.73
CA MET A 51 -0.10 3.36 -2.46
C MET A 51 -0.19 3.66 -3.95
N TRP A 52 -0.06 2.61 -4.75
CA TRP A 52 -0.36 2.62 -6.18
C TRP A 52 -0.80 1.22 -6.61
N GLY A 53 -1.69 1.10 -7.56
CA GLY A 53 -2.09 -0.19 -8.14
C GLY A 53 -2.33 -0.11 -9.63
N SER A 54 -2.11 -1.24 -10.32
CA SER A 54 -2.43 -1.39 -11.74
C SER A 54 -3.87 -1.92 -11.94
N SER A 55 -4.41 -2.62 -10.94
CA SER A 55 -5.77 -3.19 -10.93
C SER A 55 -6.25 -3.47 -9.50
N SER A 56 -7.52 -3.82 -9.34
CA SER A 56 -8.09 -4.22 -8.04
C SER A 56 -7.41 -5.45 -7.42
N SER A 57 -6.62 -6.18 -8.21
CA SER A 57 -5.89 -7.39 -7.81
C SER A 57 -4.37 -7.22 -7.89
N ASP A 58 -3.88 -6.00 -8.04
CA ASP A 58 -2.45 -5.70 -8.12
C ASP A 58 -2.20 -4.30 -7.57
N ILE A 59 -1.89 -4.24 -6.27
CA ILE A 59 -1.73 -2.99 -5.52
C ILE A 59 -0.47 -3.09 -4.66
N PHE A 60 0.31 -2.02 -4.64
CA PHE A 60 1.51 -1.85 -3.85
C PHE A 60 1.26 -0.79 -2.78
N ALA A 61 1.70 -1.05 -1.56
CA ALA A 61 1.79 -0.08 -0.49
C ALA A 61 3.22 -0.06 0.04
N VAL A 62 3.73 1.15 0.31
CA VAL A 62 5.09 1.34 0.82
C VAL A 62 5.07 2.16 2.10
N GLY A 63 6.09 1.98 2.93
CA GLY A 63 6.12 2.56 4.26
C GLY A 63 7.48 2.56 4.93
N GLU A 64 7.45 2.70 6.25
CA GLU A 64 8.63 2.74 7.12
C GLU A 64 9.46 1.45 7.05
N GLU A 65 10.73 1.56 7.46
CA GLU A 65 11.66 0.43 7.57
C GLU A 65 11.86 -0.36 6.26
N GLY A 66 11.76 0.33 5.12
CA GLY A 66 11.83 -0.29 3.80
C GLY A 66 10.65 -1.21 3.48
N THR A 67 9.52 -1.08 4.19
CA THR A 67 8.35 -1.95 4.03
C THR A 67 7.72 -1.78 2.65
N ILE A 68 7.53 -2.90 1.95
CA ILE A 68 6.71 -2.99 0.73
C ILE A 68 5.72 -4.13 0.90
N MET A 69 4.44 -3.81 0.70
CA MET A 69 3.33 -4.76 0.72
C MET A 69 2.70 -4.82 -0.66
N HIS A 70 2.45 -6.03 -1.16
CA HIS A 70 1.80 -6.27 -2.44
C HIS A 70 0.50 -7.05 -2.26
N TYR A 71 -0.56 -6.59 -2.90
CA TYR A 71 -1.88 -7.20 -2.90
C TYR A 71 -2.15 -7.91 -4.21
N ASN A 72 -2.39 -9.23 -4.14
CA ASN A 72 -2.62 -10.08 -5.31
C ASN A 72 -4.12 -10.28 -5.64
N GLY A 73 -5.00 -9.44 -5.09
CA GLY A 73 -6.47 -9.61 -5.21
C GLY A 73 -7.11 -10.49 -4.15
N THR A 74 -6.32 -11.14 -3.30
CA THR A 74 -6.84 -11.97 -2.19
C THR A 74 -6.19 -11.63 -0.85
N SER A 75 -4.88 -11.42 -0.83
CA SER A 75 -4.11 -11.15 0.38
C SER A 75 -2.97 -10.18 0.12
N TRP A 76 -2.56 -9.48 1.17
CA TRP A 76 -1.32 -8.73 1.19
C TRP A 76 -0.14 -9.64 1.56
N SER A 77 0.98 -9.50 0.87
CA SER A 77 2.24 -10.18 1.16
C SER A 77 3.42 -9.21 1.10
N ALA A 78 4.38 -9.38 1.99
CA ALA A 78 5.58 -8.57 2.01
C ALA A 78 6.46 -8.87 0.79
N MET A 79 7.04 -7.82 0.20
CA MET A 79 8.03 -7.92 -0.86
C MET A 79 9.36 -7.34 -0.36
N SER A 80 10.46 -8.03 -0.65
CA SER A 80 11.79 -7.58 -0.24
C SER A 80 12.17 -6.29 -0.96
N SER A 81 12.49 -5.24 -0.22
CA SER A 81 12.97 -3.96 -0.76
C SER A 81 14.49 -3.89 -0.92
N GLY A 82 15.22 -4.70 -0.16
CA GLY A 82 16.69 -4.66 -0.10
C GLY A 82 17.25 -3.44 0.66
N THR A 83 16.41 -2.69 1.36
CA THR A 83 16.79 -1.51 2.15
C THR A 83 16.01 -1.47 3.47
N THR A 84 16.52 -0.71 4.43
CA THR A 84 15.81 -0.35 5.67
C THR A 84 15.32 1.09 5.65
N GLU A 85 15.67 1.86 4.62
CA GLU A 85 15.26 3.26 4.47
C GLU A 85 13.75 3.35 4.24
N SER A 86 13.08 4.31 4.89
CA SER A 86 11.63 4.48 4.76
C SER A 86 11.26 4.89 3.34
N LEU A 87 10.19 4.28 2.82
CA LEU A 87 9.68 4.53 1.47
C LEU A 87 8.43 5.40 1.55
N TRP A 88 8.48 6.57 0.91
CA TRP A 88 7.46 7.61 1.00
C TRP A 88 6.60 7.75 -0.25
N GLY A 89 7.02 7.16 -1.37
CA GLY A 89 6.28 7.22 -2.62
C GLY A 89 6.36 5.91 -3.37
N VAL A 90 5.25 5.53 -3.99
CA VAL A 90 5.19 4.44 -4.96
C VAL A 90 4.42 4.91 -6.19
N TRP A 91 4.89 4.52 -7.36
CA TRP A 91 4.26 4.81 -8.64
C TRP A 91 4.61 3.72 -9.64
N GLY A 92 3.72 3.42 -10.57
CA GLY A 92 4.02 2.48 -11.67
C GLY A 92 3.39 2.89 -12.99
N SER A 93 3.97 2.41 -14.08
CA SER A 93 3.41 2.49 -15.44
C SER A 93 2.65 1.23 -15.82
N SER A 94 2.98 0.10 -15.18
CA SER A 94 2.33 -1.21 -15.32
C SER A 94 2.60 -2.08 -14.09
N SER A 95 1.98 -3.25 -14.01
CA SER A 95 2.23 -4.22 -12.93
C SER A 95 3.68 -4.73 -12.85
N HIS A 96 4.49 -4.51 -13.89
CA HIS A 96 5.88 -4.97 -13.98
C HIS A 96 6.89 -3.81 -14.06
N ASP A 97 6.43 -2.57 -13.91
CA ASP A 97 7.26 -1.37 -13.99
C ASP A 97 6.80 -0.40 -12.89
N VAL A 98 7.21 -0.72 -11.67
CA VAL A 98 6.82 -0.02 -10.44
C VAL A 98 8.07 0.49 -9.76
N PHE A 99 8.00 1.71 -9.23
CA PHE A 99 9.10 2.39 -8.56
C PHE A 99 8.67 2.81 -7.16
N ALA A 100 9.58 2.64 -6.20
CA ALA A 100 9.45 3.19 -4.86
C ALA A 100 10.58 4.20 -4.60
N VAL A 101 10.25 5.27 -3.89
CA VAL A 101 11.20 6.33 -3.51
C VAL A 101 11.14 6.59 -2.01
N GLY A 102 12.28 6.93 -1.43
CA GLY A 102 12.41 7.00 0.03
C GLY A 102 13.53 7.89 0.54
N GLU A 103 13.84 7.70 1.82
CA GLU A 103 14.92 8.39 2.54
C GLU A 103 16.29 8.16 1.89
N GLU A 104 17.22 9.06 2.18
CA GLU A 104 18.60 9.04 1.68
C GLU A 104 18.75 8.98 0.15
N GLY A 105 17.71 9.40 -0.60
CA GLY A 105 17.71 9.35 -2.06
C GLY A 105 17.47 7.95 -2.62
N THR A 106 16.92 7.04 -1.81
CA THR A 106 16.56 5.68 -2.22
C THR A 106 15.57 5.71 -3.39
N ILE A 107 15.89 4.98 -4.45
CA ILE A 107 15.02 4.69 -5.58
C ILE A 107 15.11 3.20 -5.85
N LEU A 108 13.98 2.52 -5.79
CA LEU A 108 13.85 1.09 -6.08
C LEU A 108 13.02 0.90 -7.34
N HIS A 109 13.42 -0.05 -8.17
CA HIS A 109 12.59 -0.59 -9.24
C HIS A 109 12.11 -1.98 -8.79
N LEU A 110 10.80 -2.13 -8.68
CA LEU A 110 10.15 -3.33 -8.18
C LEU A 110 9.83 -4.22 -9.38
N SER A 111 10.68 -5.21 -9.61
CA SER A 111 10.45 -6.27 -10.59
C SER A 111 10.17 -7.57 -9.86
N GLU A 112 9.10 -8.27 -10.23
CA GLU A 112 8.92 -9.70 -9.89
C GLU A 112 9.91 -10.60 -10.63
#